data_AF-A0A352EG77-F1
#
_entry.id   AF-A0A352EG77-F1
#
_cell.length_a   1.000
_cell.length_b   1.000
_cell.length_c   1.000
_cell.angle_alpha   90.00
_cell.angle_beta   90.00
_cell.angle_gamma   90.00
#
_symmetry.space_group_name_H-M   'P 1'
#
loop_
_entity.id
_entity.type
_entity.pdbx_description
1 polymer ?
#
loop_
_entity_poly.entity_id
_entity_poly.type
_entity_poly.pdbx_seq_one_letter_code
_entity_poly.pdbx_strand_id
1 'polypeptide(L)'
;MDETDYEYIQQVDKFNLLLCKVFLSLSQKYFTFVKIKIMKYLFKNKFKRFSGWTFYLSIGLGLFLMSTNKMHDLLVVKVFSMFSYTWVGGEKHGLGWQENGLGNELFTILIIVSGIVHTFSKEKIEDELVSKFRMESLTLSLFINYGIVIISTLFVYNMTYMYVLIFNLFSIIFLFNLIFRYRLYKHYTS
;
A
#
# COMPACT_ATOMS: atom_id res chain seq x y z
N MET A 1 39.79 1.82 -30.02
CA MET A 1 39.13 1.00 -28.98
C MET A 1 39.56 -0.41 -29.28
N ASP A 2 40.31 -1.02 -28.37
CA ASP A 2 41.09 -2.23 -28.66
C ASP A 2 40.17 -3.47 -28.67
N GLU A 3 40.54 -4.53 -29.39
CA GLU A 3 39.70 -5.72 -29.58
C GLU A 3 39.40 -6.42 -28.22
N THR A 4 40.34 -6.29 -27.29
CA THR A 4 40.27 -6.74 -25.89
C THR A 4 39.25 -5.96 -25.05
N ASP A 5 39.05 -4.66 -25.30
CA ASP A 5 38.03 -3.86 -24.61
C ASP A 5 36.61 -4.28 -25.01
N TYR A 6 36.41 -4.61 -26.28
CA TYR A 6 35.11 -5.10 -26.77
C TYR A 6 34.74 -6.46 -26.17
N GLU A 7 35.71 -7.37 -26.10
CA GLU A 7 35.50 -8.70 -25.53
C GLU A 7 35.18 -8.63 -24.03
N TYR A 8 35.84 -7.72 -23.31
CA TYR A 8 35.55 -7.46 -21.89
C TYR A 8 34.15 -6.88 -21.66
N ILE A 9 33.73 -5.89 -22.45
CA ILE A 9 32.37 -5.30 -22.36
C ILE A 9 31.31 -6.38 -22.62
N GLN A 10 31.52 -7.23 -23.62
CA GLN A 10 30.58 -8.30 -23.98
C GLN A 10 30.49 -9.38 -22.88
N GLN A 11 31.59 -9.66 -22.18
CA GLN A 11 31.63 -10.56 -21.04
C GLN A 11 30.88 -10.00 -19.82
N VAL A 12 31.06 -8.70 -19.53
CA VAL A 12 30.36 -8.00 -18.44
C VAL A 12 28.86 -7.93 -18.70
N ASP A 13 28.43 -7.63 -19.91
CA ASP A 13 27.00 -7.61 -20.27
C ASP A 13 26.36 -8.99 -20.16
N LYS A 14 27.06 -10.04 -20.60
CA LYS A 14 26.59 -11.42 -20.48
C LYS A 14 26.47 -11.86 -19.01
N PHE A 15 27.41 -11.44 -18.16
CA PHE A 15 27.38 -11.70 -16.72
C PHE A 15 26.24 -10.94 -16.03
N ASN A 16 26.05 -9.65 -16.34
CA ASN A 16 24.93 -8.84 -15.84
C ASN A 16 23.57 -9.40 -16.28
N LEU A 17 23.45 -9.86 -17.53
CA LEU A 17 22.25 -10.51 -18.05
C LEU A 17 21.97 -11.85 -17.33
N LEU A 18 23.03 -12.61 -17.03
CA LEU A 18 22.92 -13.87 -16.27
C LEU A 18 22.46 -13.60 -14.83
N LEU A 19 23.08 -12.64 -14.15
CA LEU A 19 22.67 -12.20 -12.82
C LEU A 19 21.20 -11.76 -12.80
N CYS A 20 20.79 -10.94 -13.77
CA CYS A 20 19.40 -10.48 -13.88
C CYS A 20 18.42 -11.64 -14.08
N LYS A 21 18.74 -12.63 -14.93
CA LYS A 21 17.93 -13.84 -15.11
C LYS A 21 17.86 -14.69 -13.84
N VAL A 22 18.96 -14.82 -13.10
CA VAL A 22 18.99 -15.56 -11.83
C VAL A 22 18.13 -14.87 -10.78
N PHE A 23 18.29 -13.56 -10.59
CA PHE A 23 17.45 -12.75 -9.68
C PHE A 23 15.97 -12.83 -10.05
N LEU A 24 15.64 -12.72 -11.34
CA LEU A 24 14.26 -12.90 -11.82
C LEU A 24 13.74 -14.30 -11.48
N SER A 25 14.50 -15.37 -11.75
CA SER A 25 14.08 -16.75 -11.47
C SER A 25 13.91 -17.05 -9.97
N LEU A 26 14.79 -16.51 -9.13
CA LEU A 26 14.72 -16.66 -7.67
C LEU A 26 13.54 -15.88 -7.10
N SER A 27 13.29 -14.66 -7.60
CA SER A 27 12.10 -13.88 -7.23
C SER A 27 10.82 -14.61 -7.63
N GLN A 28 10.78 -15.23 -8.81
CA GLN A 28 9.64 -16.00 -9.30
C GLN A 28 9.40 -17.28 -8.47
N LYS A 29 10.45 -18.03 -8.16
CA LYS A 29 10.35 -19.23 -7.29
C LYS A 29 9.91 -18.86 -5.88
N TYR A 30 10.50 -17.82 -5.30
CA TYR A 30 10.15 -17.33 -3.97
C TYR A 30 8.69 -16.85 -3.93
N PHE A 31 8.25 -16.10 -4.96
CA PHE A 31 6.86 -15.69 -5.11
C PHE A 31 5.91 -16.89 -5.22
N THR A 32 6.29 -17.93 -5.96
CA THR A 32 5.49 -19.16 -6.10
C THR A 32 5.39 -19.93 -4.78
N PHE A 33 6.48 -20.02 -4.01
CA PHE A 33 6.51 -20.69 -2.71
C PHE A 33 5.70 -19.92 -1.65
N VAL A 34 5.84 -18.60 -1.61
CA VAL A 34 5.06 -17.70 -0.73
C VAL A 34 3.57 -17.76 -1.09
N LYS A 35 3.23 -17.79 -2.38
CA LYS A 35 1.85 -17.94 -2.88
C LYS A 35 1.15 -19.18 -2.30
N ILE A 36 1.84 -20.33 -2.26
CA ILE A 36 1.28 -21.59 -1.74
C ILE A 36 1.00 -21.51 -0.23
N LYS A 37 1.82 -20.81 0.55
CA LYS A 37 1.69 -20.77 2.02
C LYS A 37 0.65 -19.76 2.51
N ILE A 38 0.45 -18.63 1.82
CA ILE A 38 -0.53 -17.59 2.18
C ILE A 38 -1.98 -18.07 2.03
N MET A 39 -2.24 -18.99 1.10
CA MET A 39 -3.57 -19.60 0.87
C MET A 39 -4.21 -20.20 2.12
N LYS A 40 -3.39 -20.62 3.09
CA LYS A 40 -3.87 -21.26 4.32
C LYS A 40 -4.40 -20.25 5.36
N TYR A 41 -4.08 -18.96 5.24
CA TYR A 41 -4.30 -17.93 6.27
C TYR A 41 -5.33 -16.84 5.89
N LEU A 42 -6.32 -17.17 5.05
CA LEU A 42 -7.40 -16.24 4.72
C LEU A 42 -8.48 -16.20 5.82
N PHE A 43 -8.95 -15.00 6.17
CA PHE A 43 -10.05 -14.79 7.12
C PHE A 43 -11.37 -15.37 6.61
N LYS A 44 -12.27 -15.74 7.52
CA LYS A 44 -13.61 -16.26 7.17
C LYS A 44 -14.39 -15.23 6.34
N ASN A 45 -15.13 -15.70 5.34
CA ASN A 45 -15.93 -14.88 4.42
C ASN A 45 -16.91 -13.91 5.13
N LYS A 46 -17.41 -14.26 6.32
CA LYS A 46 -18.31 -13.38 7.12
C LYS A 46 -17.71 -11.99 7.37
N PHE A 47 -16.40 -11.91 7.60
CA PHE A 47 -15.72 -10.63 7.86
C PHE A 47 -15.58 -9.77 6.62
N LYS A 48 -15.62 -10.36 5.41
CA LYS A 48 -15.37 -9.65 4.16
C LYS A 48 -16.34 -8.51 3.90
N ARG A 49 -17.64 -8.75 4.14
CA ARG A 49 -18.68 -7.75 3.91
C ARG A 49 -18.57 -6.61 4.92
N PHE A 50 -18.34 -6.95 6.18
CA PHE A 50 -18.20 -5.97 7.25
C PHE A 50 -16.96 -5.11 7.05
N SER A 51 -15.79 -5.73 6.84
CA SER A 51 -14.52 -5.02 6.65
C SER A 51 -14.52 -4.15 5.39
N GLY A 52 -15.16 -4.61 4.31
CA GLY A 52 -15.31 -3.82 3.10
C GLY A 52 -16.15 -2.58 3.35
N TRP A 53 -17.31 -2.72 3.99
CA TRP A 53 -18.17 -1.58 4.32
C TRP A 53 -17.46 -0.57 5.21
N THR A 54 -16.78 -1.02 6.28
CA THR A 54 -16.00 -0.14 7.14
C THR A 54 -14.85 0.55 6.40
N PHE A 55 -14.17 -0.16 5.48
CA PHE A 55 -13.06 0.38 4.71
C PHE A 55 -13.51 1.51 3.77
N TYR A 56 -14.51 1.26 2.92
CA TYR A 56 -14.99 2.28 2.00
C TYR A 56 -15.66 3.46 2.71
N LEU A 57 -16.37 3.21 3.80
CA LEU A 57 -16.99 4.26 4.61
C LEU A 57 -15.93 5.13 5.29
N SER A 58 -14.89 4.52 5.88
CA SER A 58 -13.80 5.26 6.53
C SER A 58 -12.98 6.12 5.56
N ILE A 59 -12.74 5.65 4.33
CA ILE A 59 -12.10 6.46 3.28
C ILE A 59 -13.00 7.66 2.91
N GLY A 60 -14.30 7.44 2.69
CA GLY A 60 -15.23 8.51 2.33
C GLY A 60 -15.38 9.58 3.43
N LEU A 61 -15.58 9.15 4.68
CA LEU A 61 -15.62 10.05 5.83
C LEU A 61 -14.28 10.76 6.05
N GLY A 62 -13.17 10.05 5.89
CA GLY A 62 -11.83 10.62 6.04
C GLY A 62 -11.57 11.74 5.03
N LEU A 63 -11.92 11.52 3.76
CA LEU A 63 -11.84 12.55 2.73
C LEU A 63 -12.75 13.75 3.04
N PHE A 64 -13.99 13.51 3.46
CA PHE A 64 -14.94 14.57 3.81
C PHE A 64 -14.46 15.44 4.99
N LEU A 65 -13.95 14.81 6.05
CA LEU A 65 -13.44 15.52 7.22
C LEU A 65 -12.15 16.28 6.91
N MET A 66 -11.30 15.73 6.03
CA MET A 66 -10.12 16.42 5.52
C MET A 66 -10.52 17.65 4.70
N SER A 67 -11.53 17.56 3.83
CA SER A 67 -12.02 18.73 3.05
C SER A 67 -12.66 19.82 3.91
N THR A 68 -13.23 19.47 5.06
CA THR A 68 -13.86 20.42 5.98
C THR A 68 -12.90 20.97 7.04
N ASN A 69 -11.63 20.54 7.04
CA ASN A 69 -10.60 20.86 8.05
C ASN A 69 -11.00 20.51 9.50
N LYS A 70 -12.03 19.68 9.71
CA LYS A 70 -12.52 19.30 11.04
C LYS A 70 -11.77 18.14 11.66
N MET A 71 -10.83 17.53 10.95
CA MET A 71 -10.08 16.36 11.41
C MET A 71 -9.33 16.59 12.73
N HIS A 72 -8.74 17.77 12.93
CA HIS A 72 -7.97 18.10 14.13
C HIS A 72 -8.84 18.40 15.36
N ASP A 73 -10.13 18.71 15.16
CA ASP A 73 -11.07 19.00 16.25
C ASP A 73 -11.67 17.71 16.84
N LEU A 74 -11.45 16.57 16.18
CA LEU A 74 -11.95 15.28 16.63
C LEU A 74 -11.06 14.69 17.71
N LEU A 75 -11.64 14.42 18.88
CA LEU A 75 -11.01 13.70 19.99
C LEU A 75 -9.69 14.33 20.42
N VAL A 76 -9.74 15.62 20.79
CA VAL A 76 -8.59 16.32 21.39
C VAL A 76 -8.32 15.70 22.75
N VAL A 77 -7.20 14.99 22.86
CA VAL A 77 -6.75 14.37 24.10
C VAL A 77 -5.27 14.61 24.29
N LYS A 78 -4.83 14.49 25.54
CA LYS A 78 -3.42 14.59 25.88
C LYS A 78 -2.71 13.29 25.47
N VAL A 79 -1.92 13.36 24.41
CA VAL A 79 -1.17 12.24 23.84
C VAL A 79 0.32 12.40 24.09
N PHE A 80 0.98 11.25 24.22
CA PHE A 80 2.42 11.22 24.37
C PHE A 80 3.09 11.34 23.00
N SER A 81 3.81 12.44 22.79
CA SER A 81 4.61 12.65 21.59
C SER A 81 6.06 12.26 21.86
N MET A 82 6.60 11.36 21.03
CA MET A 82 8.03 11.03 21.07
C MET A 82 8.90 12.12 20.43
N PHE A 83 8.28 12.93 19.56
CA PHE A 83 8.94 13.99 18.82
C PHE A 83 8.01 15.20 18.70
N SER A 84 8.01 16.08 19.71
CA SER A 84 7.26 17.34 19.63
C SER A 84 8.04 18.36 18.83
N TYR A 85 7.47 18.90 17.76
CA TYR A 85 8.05 20.02 17.02
C TYR A 85 7.04 21.17 16.94
N THR A 86 7.46 22.37 17.33
CA THR A 86 6.77 23.61 16.95
C THR A 86 7.42 24.14 15.66
N TRP A 87 6.64 24.18 14.58
CA TRP A 87 7.12 24.46 13.21
C TRP A 87 7.69 25.88 13.01
N VAL A 88 7.57 26.77 14.00
CA VAL A 88 8.14 28.13 13.98
C VAL A 88 8.58 28.52 15.40
N GLY A 89 9.90 28.67 15.61
CA GLY A 89 10.48 29.51 16.66
C GLY A 89 10.32 29.13 18.13
N GLY A 90 10.08 27.85 18.48
CA GLY A 90 10.04 27.43 19.88
C GLY A 90 10.72 26.08 20.10
N GLU A 91 11.59 26.01 21.10
CA GLU A 91 12.19 24.75 21.53
C GLU A 91 11.18 23.90 22.31
N LYS A 92 11.00 22.64 21.90
CA LYS A 92 10.82 21.51 22.83
C LYS A 92 11.51 20.27 22.28
N HIS A 93 12.70 19.99 22.82
CA HIS A 93 13.44 18.76 22.55
C HIS A 93 12.88 17.61 23.41
N GLY A 94 12.27 16.61 22.78
CA GLY A 94 12.11 15.27 23.33
C GLY A 94 10.69 14.77 23.58
N LEU A 95 10.60 13.79 24.49
CA LEU A 95 9.39 13.11 24.94
C LEU A 95 8.51 14.09 25.73
N GLY A 96 7.27 14.27 25.32
CA GLY A 96 6.38 15.23 25.97
C GLY A 96 4.91 14.89 25.76
N TRP A 97 4.09 15.24 26.75
CA TRP A 97 2.64 15.17 26.59
C TRP A 97 2.13 16.43 25.89
N GLN A 98 1.43 16.24 24.77
CA GLN A 98 0.88 17.32 23.94
C GLN A 98 -0.62 17.08 23.73
N GLU A 99 -1.40 18.17 23.67
CA GLU A 99 -2.79 18.10 23.23
C GLU A 99 -2.82 17.98 21.71
N ASN A 100 -3.39 16.89 21.20
CA ASN A 100 -3.55 16.66 19.77
C ASN A 100 -4.92 16.03 19.49
N GLY A 101 -5.51 16.39 18.36
CA GLY A 101 -6.72 15.72 17.85
C GLY A 101 -6.35 14.37 17.26
N LEU A 102 -6.88 13.28 17.83
CA LEU A 102 -6.59 11.91 17.39
C LEU A 102 -7.36 11.47 16.14
N GLY A 103 -8.08 12.38 15.49
CA GLY A 103 -8.91 12.07 14.32
C GLY A 103 -8.10 11.39 13.21
N ASN A 104 -6.99 11.99 12.80
CA ASN A 104 -6.18 11.48 11.69
C ASN A 104 -5.62 10.08 12.00
N GLU A 105 -5.05 9.89 13.18
CA GLU A 105 -4.47 8.63 13.63
C GLU A 105 -5.52 7.51 13.68
N LEU A 106 -6.70 7.82 14.24
CA LEU A 106 -7.80 6.86 14.34
C LEU A 106 -8.29 6.44 12.94
N PHE A 107 -8.50 7.39 12.04
CA PHE A 107 -8.93 7.09 10.67
C PHE A 107 -7.86 6.32 9.89
N THR A 108 -6.57 6.67 10.03
CA THR A 108 -5.48 5.94 9.41
C THR A 108 -5.44 4.47 9.88
N ILE A 109 -5.49 4.23 11.19
CA ILE A 109 -5.52 2.87 11.75
C ILE A 109 -6.76 2.12 11.26
N LEU A 110 -7.93 2.75 11.29
CA LEU A 110 -9.20 2.16 10.87
C LEU A 110 -9.16 1.75 9.39
N ILE A 111 -8.67 2.62 8.50
CA ILE A 111 -8.52 2.35 7.06
C ILE A 111 -7.55 1.19 6.83
N ILE A 112 -6.37 1.21 7.46
CA ILE A 112 -5.35 0.16 7.25
C ILE A 112 -5.86 -1.19 7.75
N VAL A 113 -6.36 -1.26 8.99
CA VAL A 113 -6.82 -2.52 9.59
C VAL A 113 -8.01 -3.09 8.83
N SER A 114 -9.03 -2.28 8.54
CA SER A 114 -10.21 -2.75 7.81
C SER A 114 -9.86 -3.17 6.38
N GLY A 115 -8.96 -2.44 5.73
CA GLY A 115 -8.46 -2.72 4.39
C GLY A 115 -7.70 -4.04 4.31
N ILE A 116 -6.78 -4.31 5.25
CA ILE A 116 -6.05 -5.58 5.33
C ILE A 116 -7.02 -6.74 5.56
N VAL A 117 -7.95 -6.61 6.52
CA VAL A 117 -8.95 -7.65 6.80
C VAL A 117 -9.81 -7.92 5.56
N HIS A 118 -10.20 -6.87 4.82
CA HIS A 118 -10.94 -7.00 3.58
C HIS A 118 -10.15 -7.75 2.50
N THR A 119 -8.90 -7.36 2.29
CA THR A 119 -7.99 -7.95 1.31
C THR A 119 -7.71 -9.43 1.56
N PHE A 120 -7.55 -9.84 2.82
CA PHE A 120 -7.23 -11.22 3.19
C PHE A 120 -8.44 -12.06 3.60
N SER A 121 -9.67 -11.60 3.36
CA SER A 121 -10.88 -12.42 3.57
C SER A 121 -11.17 -13.34 2.38
N LYS A 122 -11.60 -14.58 2.67
CA LYS A 122 -12.07 -15.56 1.67
C LYS A 122 -13.28 -15.05 0.90
N GLU A 123 -13.35 -15.38 -0.38
CA GLU A 123 -14.56 -15.23 -1.18
C GLU A 123 -15.59 -16.33 -0.85
N LYS A 124 -16.82 -16.18 -1.38
CA LYS A 124 -17.87 -17.22 -1.25
C LYS A 124 -17.44 -18.55 -1.86
N ILE A 125 -16.81 -18.49 -3.02
CA ILE A 125 -16.24 -19.61 -3.75
C ILE A 125 -14.76 -19.25 -3.95
N GLU A 126 -13.86 -19.98 -3.29
CA GLU A 126 -12.43 -19.73 -3.35
C GLU A 126 -11.77 -20.84 -4.16
N ASP A 127 -11.58 -20.58 -5.45
CA ASP A 127 -10.91 -21.49 -6.38
C ASP A 127 -9.45 -21.06 -6.63
N GLU A 128 -8.64 -21.95 -7.20
CA GLU A 128 -7.23 -21.67 -7.53
C GLU A 128 -7.05 -20.43 -8.41
N LEU A 129 -8.02 -20.18 -9.29
CA LEU A 129 -8.04 -19.02 -10.17
C LEU A 129 -8.33 -17.71 -9.40
N VAL A 130 -9.27 -17.72 -8.44
CA VAL A 130 -9.55 -16.57 -7.56
C VAL A 130 -8.32 -16.22 -6.73
N SER A 131 -7.65 -17.23 -6.21
CA SER A 131 -6.34 -17.09 -5.55
C SER A 131 -5.29 -16.43 -6.45
N LYS A 132 -5.18 -16.89 -7.70
CA LYS A 132 -4.27 -16.32 -8.68
C LYS A 132 -4.60 -14.85 -8.95
N PHE A 133 -5.88 -14.52 -9.14
CA PHE A 133 -6.31 -13.13 -9.31
C PHE A 133 -5.99 -12.26 -8.11
N ARG A 134 -6.12 -12.77 -6.89
CA ARG A 134 -5.74 -12.05 -5.67
C ARG A 134 -4.27 -11.65 -5.72
N MET A 135 -3.39 -12.61 -6.00
CA MET A 135 -1.95 -12.32 -6.04
C MET A 135 -1.56 -11.39 -7.18
N GLU A 136 -2.10 -11.60 -8.38
CA GLU A 136 -1.81 -10.73 -9.52
C GLU A 136 -2.36 -9.32 -9.33
N SER A 137 -3.54 -9.17 -8.72
CA SER A 137 -4.10 -7.86 -8.40
C SER A 137 -3.22 -7.13 -7.39
N LEU A 138 -2.72 -7.84 -6.37
CA LEU A 138 -1.86 -7.24 -5.34
C LEU A 138 -0.54 -6.72 -5.95
N THR A 139 0.09 -7.53 -6.80
CA THR A 139 1.29 -7.15 -7.52
C THR A 139 1.04 -5.98 -8.48
N LEU A 140 -0.07 -6.00 -9.23
CA LEU A 140 -0.41 -4.91 -10.15
C LEU A 140 -0.68 -3.59 -9.41
N SER A 141 -1.39 -3.64 -8.28
CA SER A 141 -1.64 -2.47 -7.45
C SER A 141 -0.36 -1.89 -6.85
N LEU A 142 0.59 -2.75 -6.48
CA LEU A 142 1.91 -2.33 -6.04
C LEU A 142 2.64 -1.53 -7.14
N PHE A 143 2.68 -2.06 -8.37
CA PHE A 143 3.32 -1.41 -9.50
C PHE A 143 2.67 -0.07 -9.86
N ILE A 144 1.34 -0.03 -9.93
CA ILE A 144 0.61 1.22 -10.21
C ILE A 144 0.87 2.25 -9.11
N ASN A 145 0.81 1.84 -7.84
CA ASN A 145 1.01 2.73 -6.71
C ASN A 145 2.41 3.36 -6.71
N TYR A 146 3.46 2.56 -6.91
CA TYR A 146 4.81 3.10 -6.98
C TYR A 146 5.06 3.90 -8.25
N GLY A 147 4.40 3.57 -9.36
CA GLY A 147 4.37 4.43 -10.55
C GLY A 147 3.85 5.83 -10.22
N ILE A 148 2.74 5.93 -9.48
CA ILE A 148 2.18 7.21 -9.01
C ILE A 148 3.17 7.94 -8.10
N VAL A 149 3.84 7.24 -7.17
CA VAL A 149 4.85 7.87 -6.28
C VAL A 149 6.01 8.44 -7.08
N ILE A 150 6.55 7.68 -8.03
CA ILE A 150 7.68 8.13 -8.87
C ILE A 150 7.28 9.37 -9.66
N ILE A 151 6.14 9.33 -10.36
CA ILE A 151 5.62 10.48 -11.09
C ILE A 151 5.44 11.67 -10.13
N SER A 152 4.83 11.44 -8.97
CA SER A 152 4.60 12.52 -8.00
C SER A 152 5.89 13.10 -7.43
N THR A 153 6.93 12.28 -7.26
CA THR A 153 8.25 12.73 -6.81
C THR A 153 8.92 13.65 -7.83
N LEU A 154 8.67 13.42 -9.12
CA LEU A 154 9.25 14.23 -10.21
C LEU A 154 8.45 15.51 -10.48
N PHE A 155 7.14 15.50 -10.27
CA PHE A 155 6.24 16.56 -10.74
C PHE A 155 5.48 17.30 -9.63
N VAL A 156 5.45 16.82 -8.39
CA VAL A 156 4.71 17.43 -7.28
C VAL A 156 5.68 17.89 -6.19
N TYR A 157 5.50 19.12 -5.72
CA TYR A 157 6.40 19.77 -4.76
C TYR A 157 5.66 20.31 -3.54
N ASN A 158 6.42 20.66 -2.49
CA ASN A 158 5.95 21.30 -1.25
C ASN A 158 4.88 20.48 -0.49
N MET A 159 3.97 21.15 0.20
CA MET A 159 2.91 20.53 1.00
C MET A 159 1.99 19.63 0.17
N THR A 160 1.84 19.89 -1.13
CA THR A 160 1.05 19.03 -2.02
C THR A 160 1.66 17.64 -2.14
N TYR A 161 2.99 17.53 -2.18
CA TYR A 161 3.68 16.24 -2.21
C TYR A 161 3.48 15.46 -0.91
N MET A 162 3.46 16.14 0.24
CA MET A 162 3.17 15.52 1.54
C MET A 162 1.79 14.86 1.55
N TYR A 163 0.77 15.51 0.97
CA TYR A 163 -0.56 14.90 0.83
C TYR A 163 -0.53 13.64 -0.06
N VAL A 164 0.21 13.66 -1.17
CA VAL A 164 0.35 12.46 -2.03
C VAL A 164 0.95 11.29 -1.25
N LEU A 165 1.98 11.53 -0.43
CA LEU A 165 2.57 10.50 0.41
C LEU A 165 1.60 9.96 1.46
N ILE A 166 0.78 10.83 2.09
CA ILE A 166 -0.27 10.41 3.02
C ILE A 166 -1.28 9.50 2.32
N PHE A 167 -1.77 9.89 1.13
CA PHE A 167 -2.68 9.06 0.33
C PHE A 167 -2.04 7.72 -0.06
N ASN A 168 -0.72 7.70 -0.26
CA ASN A 168 0.00 6.50 -0.64
C ASN A 168 -0.12 5.36 0.40
N LEU A 169 -0.26 5.70 1.69
CA LEU A 169 -0.33 4.74 2.80
C LEU A 169 -1.44 3.71 2.65
N PHE A 170 -2.56 4.07 2.01
CA PHE A 170 -3.70 3.19 1.78
C PHE A 170 -4.02 2.96 0.30
N SER A 171 -3.33 3.65 -0.61
CA SER A 171 -3.59 3.57 -2.06
C SER A 171 -3.37 2.16 -2.64
N ILE A 172 -2.34 1.43 -2.17
CA ILE A 172 -2.12 0.03 -2.59
C ILE A 172 -3.33 -0.84 -2.26
N ILE A 173 -3.84 -0.72 -1.03
CA ILE A 173 -4.98 -1.51 -0.55
C ILE A 173 -6.24 -1.14 -1.33
N PHE A 174 -6.45 0.16 -1.58
CA PHE A 174 -7.58 0.65 -2.36
C PHE A 174 -7.55 0.11 -3.80
N LEU A 175 -6.43 0.31 -4.51
CA LEU A 175 -6.23 -0.18 -5.88
C LEU A 175 -6.38 -1.69 -5.97
N PHE A 176 -5.83 -2.42 -5.00
CA PHE A 176 -5.95 -3.88 -4.94
C PHE A 176 -7.41 -4.31 -4.90
N ASN A 177 -8.20 -3.72 -4.00
CA ASN A 177 -9.60 -4.11 -3.83
C ASN A 177 -10.43 -3.75 -5.07
N LEU A 178 -10.11 -2.65 -5.76
CA LEU A 178 -10.76 -2.25 -7.01
C LEU A 178 -10.44 -3.23 -8.15
N ILE A 179 -9.15 -3.49 -8.41
CA ILE A 179 -8.69 -4.37 -9.48
C ILE A 179 -9.19 -5.81 -9.25
N PHE A 180 -9.11 -6.29 -8.00
CA PHE A 180 -9.55 -7.63 -7.64
C PHE A 180 -11.05 -7.81 -7.86
N ARG A 181 -11.88 -6.86 -7.41
CA ARG A 181 -13.35 -6.88 -7.66
C ARG A 181 -13.68 -6.84 -9.15
N TYR A 182 -12.98 -6.00 -9.92
CA TYR A 182 -13.18 -5.92 -11.36
C TYR A 182 -12.89 -7.26 -12.05
N ARG A 183 -11.76 -7.90 -11.71
CA ARG A 183 -11.38 -9.21 -12.26
C ARG A 183 -12.37 -10.31 -11.88
N LEU A 184 -12.85 -10.31 -10.63
CA LEU A 184 -13.89 -11.24 -10.18
C LEU A 184 -15.20 -11.03 -10.94
N TYR A 185 -15.66 -9.78 -11.08
CA TYR A 185 -16.88 -9.47 -11.83
C TYR A 185 -16.79 -9.98 -13.27
N LYS A 186 -15.68 -9.68 -13.96
CA LYS A 186 -15.44 -10.17 -15.32
C LYS A 186 -15.46 -11.70 -15.39
N HIS A 187 -14.87 -12.39 -14.40
CA HIS A 187 -14.84 -13.84 -14.37
C HIS A 187 -16.21 -14.48 -14.14
N TYR A 188 -17.08 -13.88 -13.32
CA TYR A 188 -18.42 -14.42 -13.06
C TYR A 188 -19.44 -14.08 -14.16
N THR A 189 -19.15 -13.10 -15.02
CA THR A 189 -20.04 -12.65 -16.09
C THR A 189 -19.66 -13.23 -17.47
N SER A 190 -18.43 -13.71 -17.66
CA SER A 190 -18.01 -14.48 -18.84
C SER A 190 -18.35 -15.96 -18.69
#